data_AF-A0A934I1J3-F1
#
_entry.id   AF-A0A934I1J3-F1
#
_cell.length_a   1.000
_cell.length_b   1.000
_cell.length_c   1.000
_cell.angle_alpha   90.00
_cell.angle_beta   90.00
_cell.angle_gamma   90.00
#
_symmetry.space_group_name_H-M   'P 1'
#
loop_
_entity.id
_entity.type
_entity.pdbx_description
1 polymer ?
#
loop_
_entity_poly.entity_id
_entity_poly.type
_entity_poly.pdbx_seq_one_letter_code
_entity_poly.pdbx_strand_id
1 'polypeptide(L)'
;MFKWKKEYETGITIIDEQHKELFKIGNESYDLLRNDLILDKYDKVVAILNKLLDYCEYHFSTEEEYLLNIGYKKFLSHKVQHDDFIKKIKKADIERIDHNQDGYLMEVLEFFMEWISGHILATDMDYVKYQRSLA
;
A
#
# COMPACT_ATOMS: atom_id res chain seq x y z
N MET A 1 7.24 0.05 -13.05
CA MET A 1 5.93 -0.42 -13.56
C MET A 1 4.79 0.51 -13.13
N PHE A 2 4.72 0.87 -11.85
CA PHE A 2 3.62 1.64 -11.27
C PHE A 2 3.94 3.13 -11.28
N LYS A 3 3.10 3.93 -11.94
CA LYS A 3 3.34 5.37 -12.09
C LYS A 3 2.43 6.16 -11.16
N TRP A 4 3.01 7.06 -10.38
CA TRP A 4 2.25 8.11 -9.71
C TRP A 4 1.51 8.95 -10.75
N LYS A 5 0.26 9.29 -10.45
CA LYS A 5 -0.61 10.11 -11.29
C LYS A 5 -1.22 11.21 -10.44
N LYS A 6 -1.55 12.33 -11.09
CA LYS A 6 -2.21 13.47 -10.44
C LYS A 6 -3.54 13.10 -9.78
N GLU A 7 -4.23 12.10 -10.30
CA GLU A 7 -5.51 11.60 -9.77
C GLU A 7 -5.40 11.03 -8.35
N TYR A 8 -4.20 10.65 -7.91
CA TYR A 8 -3.94 10.15 -6.55
C TYR A 8 -3.64 11.28 -5.55
N GLU A 9 -3.55 12.54 -5.99
CA GLU A 9 -3.25 13.67 -5.12
C GLU A 9 -4.48 14.06 -4.30
N THR A 10 -4.38 13.85 -2.99
CA THR A 10 -5.36 14.26 -1.99
C THR A 10 -5.31 15.77 -1.76
N GLY A 11 -4.13 16.38 -1.93
CA GLY A 11 -3.82 17.75 -1.55
C GLY A 11 -3.44 17.89 -0.06
N ILE A 12 -3.32 16.77 0.66
CA ILE A 12 -2.83 16.70 2.03
C ILE A 12 -1.39 16.21 1.96
N THR A 13 -0.43 17.11 2.18
CA THR A 13 1.00 16.88 1.89
C THR A 13 1.54 15.57 2.48
N ILE A 14 1.27 15.30 3.76
CA ILE A 14 1.77 14.09 4.43
C ILE A 14 1.21 12.80 3.82
N ILE A 15 -0.06 12.81 3.41
CA ILE A 15 -0.72 11.65 2.79
C ILE A 15 -0.16 11.43 1.38
N ASP A 16 -0.02 12.51 0.60
CA ASP A 16 0.53 12.42 -0.77
C ASP A 16 1.99 11.95 -0.78
N GLU A 17 2.78 12.33 0.22
CA GLU A 17 4.15 11.84 0.39
C GLU A 17 4.19 10.34 0.73
N GLN A 18 3.31 9.89 1.63
CA GLN A 18 3.21 8.48 2.00
C GLN A 18 2.70 7.62 0.83
N HIS A 19 1.69 8.08 0.08
CA HIS A 19 1.24 7.38 -1.13
C HIS A 19 2.37 7.24 -2.16
N LYS A 20 3.17 8.30 -2.39
CA LYS A 20 4.30 8.23 -3.32
C LYS A 20 5.33 7.19 -2.89
N GLU A 21 5.62 7.08 -1.60
CA GLU A 21 6.55 6.07 -1.10
C GLU A 21 5.98 4.65 -1.24
N LEU A 22 4.67 4.43 -1.04
CA LEU A 22 4.04 3.13 -1.34
C LEU A 22 4.22 2.71 -2.81
N PHE A 23 4.03 3.64 -3.75
CA PHE A 23 4.28 3.40 -5.17
C PHE A 23 5.76 3.15 -5.45
N LYS A 24 6.67 3.81 -4.74
CA LYS A 24 8.11 3.59 -4.86
C LYS A 24 8.50 2.19 -4.37
N ILE A 25 8.00 1.76 -3.20
CA ILE A 25 8.20 0.40 -2.68
C ILE A 25 7.67 -0.63 -3.69
N GLY A 26 6.48 -0.41 -4.27
CA GLY A 26 5.96 -1.29 -5.32
C GLY A 26 6.86 -1.38 -6.56
N ASN A 27 7.51 -0.28 -6.96
CA ASN A 27 8.47 -0.31 -8.05
C ASN A 27 9.78 -1.02 -7.67
N GLU A 28 10.29 -0.83 -6.44
CA GLU A 28 11.46 -1.56 -5.94
C GLU A 28 11.21 -3.08 -5.94
N SER A 29 10.01 -3.52 -5.56
CA SER A 29 9.59 -4.93 -5.64
C SER A 29 9.61 -5.45 -7.06
N TYR A 30 9.12 -4.65 -8.01
CA TYR A 30 9.15 -5.02 -9.42
C TYR A 30 10.57 -5.11 -9.97
N ASP A 31 11.45 -4.18 -9.59
CA ASP A 31 12.84 -4.17 -10.04
C ASP A 31 13.61 -5.39 -9.48
N LEU A 32 13.35 -5.79 -8.23
CA LEU A 32 13.87 -7.03 -7.66
C LEU A 32 13.41 -8.25 -8.46
N LEU A 33 12.12 -8.31 -8.79
CA LEU A 33 11.53 -9.39 -9.59
C LEU A 33 12.20 -9.50 -10.96
N ARG A 34 12.50 -8.37 -11.62
CA ARG A 34 13.13 -8.31 -12.95
C ARG A 34 14.65 -8.47 -12.94
N ASN A 35 15.26 -8.65 -11.78
CA ASN A 35 16.71 -8.80 -11.68
C ASN A 35 17.13 -10.27 -11.84
N ASP A 36 17.40 -10.67 -13.09
CA ASP A 36 17.82 -12.02 -13.45
C ASP A 36 19.26 -12.36 -12.97
N LEU A 37 20.02 -11.40 -12.45
CA LEU A 37 21.36 -11.64 -11.90
C LEU A 37 21.31 -12.22 -10.47
N ILE A 38 20.15 -12.16 -9.81
CA ILE A 38 19.96 -12.69 -8.47
C ILE A 38 19.29 -14.06 -8.59
N LEU A 39 20.10 -15.12 -8.43
CA LEU A 39 19.63 -16.51 -8.51
C LEU A 39 18.70 -16.89 -7.34
N ASP A 40 18.99 -16.39 -6.15
CA ASP A 40 18.17 -16.56 -4.95
C ASP A 40 17.77 -15.20 -4.39
N LYS A 41 16.47 -14.92 -4.49
CA LYS A 41 15.83 -13.68 -4.05
C LYS A 41 15.10 -13.85 -2.72
N TYR A 42 15.10 -15.03 -2.09
CA TYR A 42 14.30 -15.32 -0.89
C TYR A 42 14.40 -14.23 0.18
N ASP A 43 15.61 -13.94 0.67
CA ASP A 43 15.83 -12.93 1.72
C ASP A 43 15.37 -11.54 1.29
N LYS A 44 15.51 -11.21 0.00
CA LYS A 44 15.11 -9.91 -0.56
C LYS A 44 13.59 -9.82 -0.71
N VAL A 45 12.94 -10.91 -1.10
CA VAL A 45 11.47 -11.03 -1.15
C VAL A 45 10.91 -10.86 0.25
N VAL A 46 11.43 -11.59 1.23
CA VAL A 46 11.00 -11.45 2.64
C VAL A 46 11.20 -10.03 3.14
N ALA A 47 12.38 -9.44 2.90
CA ALA A 47 12.67 -8.06 3.31
C ALA A 47 11.70 -7.05 2.68
N ILE A 48 11.36 -7.20 1.39
CA ILE A 48 10.49 -6.25 0.72
C ILE A 48 9.02 -6.40 1.13
N LEU A 49 8.58 -7.63 1.42
CA LEU A 49 7.25 -7.89 1.97
C LEU A 49 7.09 -7.26 3.36
N ASN A 50 8.11 -7.40 4.22
CA ASN A 50 8.11 -6.74 5.53
C ASN A 50 8.12 -5.22 5.38
N LYS A 51 8.99 -4.66 4.51
CA LYS A 51 9.03 -3.21 4.23
C LYS A 51 7.67 -2.68 3.77
N LEU A 52 7.01 -3.39 2.88
CA LEU A 52 5.70 -3.03 2.35
C LEU A 52 4.65 -3.05 3.46
N LEU A 53 4.63 -4.10 4.29
CA LEU A 53 3.71 -4.24 5.41
C LEU A 53 3.90 -3.12 6.44
N ASP A 54 5.14 -2.90 6.89
CA ASP A 54 5.49 -1.88 7.88
C ASP A 54 5.07 -0.48 7.39
N TYR A 55 5.32 -0.19 6.11
CA TYR A 55 4.97 1.11 5.55
C TYR A 55 3.46 1.30 5.38
N CYS A 56 2.71 0.24 5.07
CA CYS A 56 1.24 0.30 5.07
C CYS A 56 0.68 0.59 6.45
N GLU A 57 1.17 -0.10 7.48
CA GLU A 57 0.72 0.13 8.86
C GLU A 57 1.02 1.57 9.30
N TYR A 58 2.21 2.08 8.98
CA TYR A 58 2.59 3.47 9.25
C TYR A 58 1.68 4.48 8.53
N HIS A 59 1.44 4.28 7.25
CA HIS A 59 0.58 5.13 6.44
C HIS A 59 -0.86 5.14 6.97
N PHE A 60 -1.45 3.95 7.16
CA PHE A 60 -2.81 3.81 7.67
C PHE A 60 -2.98 4.39 9.06
N SER A 61 -2.00 4.23 9.95
CA SER A 61 -2.04 4.88 11.27
C SER A 61 -2.05 6.40 11.16
N THR A 62 -1.25 6.97 10.25
CA THR A 62 -1.19 8.43 10.03
C THR A 62 -2.53 8.95 9.50
N GLU A 63 -3.09 8.24 8.53
CA GLU A 63 -4.37 8.57 7.92
C GLU A 63 -5.53 8.42 8.91
N GLU A 64 -5.58 7.32 9.67
CA GLU A 64 -6.59 7.09 10.70
C GLU A 64 -6.60 8.19 11.77
N GLU A 65 -5.42 8.63 12.22
CA GLU A 65 -5.28 9.77 13.12
C GLU A 65 -5.81 11.06 12.48
N TYR A 66 -5.47 11.30 11.22
CA TYR A 66 -5.98 12.44 10.46
C TYR A 66 -7.53 12.43 10.35
N LEU A 67 -8.12 11.28 10.04
CA LEU A 67 -9.57 11.10 9.90
C LEU A 67 -10.31 11.33 11.22
N LEU A 68 -9.73 10.90 12.34
CA LEU A 68 -10.25 11.17 13.68
C LEU A 68 -10.22 12.68 13.98
N ASN A 69 -9.11 13.35 13.67
CA ASN A 69 -8.93 14.77 13.94
C ASN A 69 -9.92 15.66 13.18
N ILE A 70 -10.29 15.29 11.94
CA ILE A 70 -11.31 16.02 11.17
C ILE A 70 -12.75 15.57 11.47
N GLY A 71 -12.95 14.57 12.32
CA GLY A 71 -14.29 14.05 12.65
C GLY A 71 -14.98 13.32 11.50
N TYR A 72 -14.22 12.61 10.66
CA TYR A 72 -14.76 11.97 9.47
C TYR A 72 -15.77 10.84 9.82
N LYS A 73 -17.02 11.02 9.42
CA LYS A 73 -18.14 10.13 9.80
C LYS A 73 -17.99 8.67 9.36
N LYS A 74 -17.24 8.40 8.29
CA LYS A 74 -17.00 7.04 7.76
C LYS A 74 -15.69 6.42 8.27
N PHE A 75 -15.08 6.97 9.32
CA PHE A 75 -13.81 6.49 9.89
C PHE A 75 -13.80 4.97 10.13
N LEU A 76 -14.81 4.42 10.82
CA LEU A 76 -14.84 2.99 11.16
C LEU A 76 -14.84 2.09 9.91
N SER A 77 -15.61 2.44 8.87
CA SER A 77 -15.62 1.68 7.62
C SER A 77 -14.32 1.81 6.81
N HIS A 78 -13.63 2.94 6.95
CA HIS A 78 -12.32 3.15 6.34
C HIS A 78 -11.27 2.27 7.04
N LYS A 79 -11.24 2.30 8.38
CA LYS A 79 -10.35 1.46 9.19
C LYS A 79 -10.55 -0.04 8.96
N VAL A 80 -11.78 -0.51 8.80
CA VAL A 80 -12.02 -1.94 8.49
C VAL A 80 -11.35 -2.36 7.19
N GLN A 81 -11.34 -1.50 6.16
CA GLN A 81 -10.65 -1.79 4.90
C GLN A 81 -9.13 -1.89 5.10
N HIS A 82 -8.54 -1.01 5.91
CA HIS A 82 -7.13 -1.08 6.29
C HIS A 82 -6.79 -2.36 7.03
N ASP A 83 -7.55 -2.68 8.08
CA ASP A 83 -7.32 -3.85 8.91
C ASP A 83 -7.43 -5.15 8.08
N ASP A 84 -8.38 -5.21 7.15
CA ASP A 84 -8.56 -6.38 6.28
C ASP A 84 -7.46 -6.51 5.22
N PHE A 85 -6.97 -5.39 4.69
CA PHE A 85 -5.80 -5.37 3.80
C PHE A 85 -4.55 -5.89 4.50
N ILE A 86 -4.25 -5.36 5.69
CA ILE A 86 -3.12 -5.79 6.51
C ILE A 86 -3.21 -7.29 6.84
N LYS A 87 -4.39 -7.78 7.26
CA LYS A 87 -4.59 -9.21 7.51
C LYS A 87 -4.33 -10.07 6.27
N LYS A 88 -4.72 -9.59 5.08
CA LYS A 88 -4.52 -10.33 3.82
C LYS A 88 -3.04 -10.41 3.44
N ILE A 89 -2.27 -9.32 3.62
CA ILE A 89 -0.82 -9.32 3.37
C ILE A 89 -0.06 -10.13 4.43
N LYS A 90 -0.45 -10.05 5.72
CA LYS A 90 0.17 -10.85 6.79
C LYS A 90 -0.01 -12.36 6.64
N LYS A 91 -1.02 -12.80 5.88
CA LYS A 91 -1.20 -14.21 5.50
C LYS A 91 -0.24 -14.64 4.37
N ALA A 92 0.80 -13.86 4.09
CA ALA A 92 1.84 -14.24 3.17
C ALA A 92 2.40 -15.61 3.53
N ASP A 93 2.45 -16.50 2.54
CA ASP A 93 2.74 -17.90 2.72
C ASP A 93 4.22 -18.14 2.42
N ILE A 94 4.99 -18.31 3.48
CA ILE A 94 6.45 -18.51 3.42
C ILE A 94 6.79 -19.76 2.60
N GLU A 95 5.96 -20.80 2.63
CA GLU A 95 6.19 -22.02 1.85
C GLU A 95 6.03 -21.75 0.35
N ARG A 96 5.17 -20.81 -0.06
CA ARG A 96 5.02 -20.43 -1.47
C ARG A 96 6.22 -19.64 -2.00
N ILE A 97 6.91 -18.89 -1.14
CA ILE A 97 8.14 -18.17 -1.51
C ILE A 97 9.23 -19.18 -1.89
N ASP A 98 9.39 -20.26 -1.13
CA ASP A 98 10.44 -21.26 -1.34
C ASP A 98 10.30 -22.00 -2.69
N HIS A 99 9.06 -22.25 -3.13
CA HIS A 99 8.78 -22.98 -4.38
C HIS A 99 8.81 -22.11 -5.64
N ASN A 100 8.41 -20.83 -5.56
CA ASN A 100 8.35 -19.92 -6.71
C ASN A 100 8.44 -18.45 -6.27
N GLN A 101 9.65 -18.00 -5.97
CA GLN A 101 9.94 -16.65 -5.45
C GLN A 101 9.38 -15.54 -6.35
N ASP A 102 9.68 -15.59 -7.66
CA ASP A 102 9.26 -14.56 -8.60
C ASP A 102 7.75 -14.57 -8.83
N GLY A 103 7.15 -15.74 -9.02
CA GLY A 103 5.70 -15.85 -9.22
C GLY A 103 4.91 -15.38 -8.00
N TYR A 104 5.38 -15.73 -6.80
CA TYR A 104 4.75 -15.31 -5.56
C TYR A 104 4.89 -13.80 -5.32
N LEU A 105 6.08 -13.24 -5.54
CA LEU A 105 6.30 -11.79 -5.43
C LEU A 105 5.43 -11.02 -6.42
N MET A 106 5.25 -11.52 -7.65
CA MET A 106 4.37 -10.90 -8.64
C MET A 106 2.91 -10.87 -8.16
N GLU A 107 2.38 -12.00 -7.66
CA GLU A 107 1.00 -12.09 -7.15
C GLU A 107 0.74 -11.10 -6.01
N VAL A 108 1.66 -11.03 -5.05
CA VAL A 108 1.52 -10.07 -3.93
C VAL A 108 1.57 -8.64 -4.44
N LEU A 109 2.47 -8.34 -5.38
CA LEU A 109 2.66 -7.01 -5.91
C LEU A 109 1.47 -6.53 -6.75
N GLU A 110 0.88 -7.41 -7.56
CA GLU A 110 -0.34 -7.13 -8.32
C GLU A 110 -1.50 -6.83 -7.37
N PHE A 111 -1.73 -7.69 -6.39
CA PHE A 111 -2.77 -7.49 -5.38
C PHE A 111 -2.57 -6.17 -4.62
N PHE A 112 -1.34 -5.89 -4.17
CA PHE A 112 -0.98 -4.67 -3.44
C PHE A 112 -1.31 -3.42 -4.27
N MET A 113 -0.80 -3.35 -5.50
CA MET A 113 -0.95 -2.16 -6.33
C MET A 113 -2.39 -1.95 -6.82
N GLU A 114 -3.12 -3.03 -7.11
CA GLU A 114 -4.54 -2.97 -7.43
C GLU A 114 -5.34 -2.39 -6.26
N TRP A 115 -5.13 -2.92 -5.04
CA TRP A 115 -5.84 -2.46 -3.86
C TRP A 115 -5.48 -1.03 -3.50
N ILE A 116 -4.20 -0.66 -3.41
CA ILE A 116 -3.76 0.69 -3.01
C ILE A 116 -4.29 1.74 -3.99
N SER A 117 -4.13 1.51 -5.30
CA SER A 117 -4.59 2.49 -6.29
C SER A 117 -6.11 2.61 -6.32
N GLY A 118 -6.85 1.51 -6.13
CA GLY A 118 -8.30 1.53 -6.02
C GLY A 118 -8.79 2.23 -4.75
N HIS A 119 -8.16 1.94 -3.60
CA HIS A 119 -8.48 2.52 -2.30
C HIS A 119 -8.26 4.04 -2.30
N ILE A 120 -7.14 4.52 -2.84
CA ILE A 120 -6.89 5.96 -2.99
C ILE A 120 -8.01 6.63 -3.78
N LEU A 121 -8.32 6.11 -4.98
CA LEU A 121 -9.27 6.74 -5.89
C LEU A 121 -10.73 6.68 -5.39
N ALA A 122 -11.10 5.64 -4.65
CA ALA A 122 -12.47 5.39 -4.22
C ALA A 122 -12.75 5.83 -2.78
N THR A 123 -11.84 5.53 -1.86
CA THR A 123 -12.02 5.69 -0.42
C THR A 123 -11.31 6.94 0.08
N ASP A 124 -10.08 7.19 -0.33
CA ASP A 124 -9.30 8.30 0.24
C ASP A 124 -9.79 9.65 -0.29
N MET A 125 -10.06 9.69 -1.60
CA MET A 125 -10.70 10.84 -2.23
C MET A 125 -12.07 11.17 -1.64
N ASP A 126 -12.70 10.25 -0.91
CA ASP A 126 -13.98 10.44 -0.26
C ASP A 126 -13.86 11.28 1.03
N TYR A 127 -12.79 11.16 1.81
CA TYR A 127 -12.54 12.09 2.92
C TYR A 127 -11.92 13.40 2.45
N VAL A 128 -11.22 13.43 1.32
CA VAL A 128 -10.73 14.68 0.71
C VAL A 128 -11.90 15.60 0.37
N LYS A 129 -12.98 15.05 -0.21
CA LYS A 129 -14.23 15.81 -0.45
C LYS A 129 -14.82 16.34 0.85
N TYR A 130 -14.81 15.52 1.90
CA TYR A 130 -15.30 15.92 3.22
C TYR A 130 -14.46 17.05 3.83
N GLN A 131 -13.13 16.93 3.82
CA GLN A 131 -12.23 17.97 4.31
C GLN A 131 -12.46 19.30 3.59
N ARG A 132 -12.61 19.28 2.27
CA ARG A 132 -12.92 20.49 1.49
C ARG A 132 -14.27 21.11 1.82
N SER A 133 -15.22 20.33 2.36
CA SER A 133 -16.53 20.85 2.81
C SER A 133 -16.50 21.48 4.20
N LEU A 134 -15.40 21.32 4.94
CA LEU A 134 -15.19 21.97 6.24
C LEU A 134 -14.60 23.39 6.12
N ALA A 135 -14.09 23.74 4.94
CA ALA A 135 -13.55 25.07 4.61
C ALA A 135 -14.65 26.01 4.11
#